data_AF-J3GBC1-F1
#
_entry.id   AF-J3GBC1-F1
#
_cell.length_a   1.000
_cell.length_b   1.000
_cell.length_c   1.000
_cell.angle_alpha   90.00
_cell.angle_beta   90.00
_cell.angle_gamma   90.00
#
_symmetry.space_group_name_H-M   'P 1'
#
loop_
_entity.id
_entity.type
_entity.pdbx_description
1 polymer ?
#
loop_
_entity_poly.entity_id
_entity_poly.type
_entity_poly.pdbx_seq_one_letter_code
_entity_poly.pdbx_strand_id
1 'polypeptide(L)'
;DKLMDVPLPLGVLNAKESIDRQTMFYAYTLNAAKTLRLEQQIGSLAPGKQADLIILDRDVFKVSDDDLFETKVLNTFFAGKQVYAPAS
;
A
#
# COMPACT_ATOMS: atom_id res chain seq x y z
N ASP A 1 -1.54 -23.32 14.06
CA ASP A 1 -1.22 -22.42 15.18
C ASP A 1 0.28 -22.42 15.52
N LYS A 2 1.17 -22.27 14.52
CA LYS A 2 2.63 -22.18 14.72
C LYS A 2 3.41 -21.68 13.50
N LEU A 3 2.81 -20.78 12.73
CA LEU A 3 3.44 -20.12 11.57
C LEU A 3 3.62 -18.61 11.77
N MET A 4 3.24 -18.08 12.94
CA MET A 4 3.34 -16.66 13.31
C MET A 4 4.55 -16.35 14.23
N ASP A 5 5.34 -17.36 14.62
CA ASP A 5 6.48 -17.19 15.56
C ASP A 5 7.84 -17.07 14.85
N VAL A 6 7.88 -16.79 13.55
CA VAL A 6 9.15 -16.38 12.92
C VAL A 6 9.28 -14.88 13.23
N PRO A 7 10.18 -14.46 14.13
CA PRO A 7 10.40 -13.04 14.32
C PRO A 7 10.92 -12.54 12.98
N LEU A 8 10.12 -11.73 12.29
CA LEU A 8 10.66 -10.87 11.24
C LEU A 8 11.87 -10.17 11.87
N PRO A 9 13.00 -10.04 11.16
CA PRO A 9 14.16 -9.39 11.74
C PRO A 9 13.69 -8.06 12.33
N LEU A 10 13.97 -7.86 13.62
CA LEU A 10 13.54 -6.71 14.44
C LEU A 10 14.17 -5.38 13.98
N GLY A 11 14.44 -5.24 12.68
CA GLY A 11 15.17 -4.14 12.06
C GLY A 11 15.22 -4.25 10.54
N VAL A 12 15.78 -3.21 9.92
CA VAL A 12 15.90 -3.10 8.46
C VAL A 12 16.91 -4.12 7.91
N LEU A 13 16.50 -4.91 6.91
CA LEU A 13 17.34 -5.91 6.22
C LEU A 13 18.66 -5.32 5.69
N ASN A 14 18.58 -4.24 4.90
CA ASN A 14 19.73 -3.47 4.43
C ASN A 14 19.44 -1.97 4.53
N ALA A 15 19.94 -1.34 5.60
CA ALA A 15 19.74 0.08 5.85
C ALA A 15 20.26 0.98 4.70
N LYS A 16 21.27 0.53 3.94
CA LYS A 16 21.82 1.31 2.82
C LYS A 16 20.91 1.35 1.60
N GLU A 17 19.99 0.40 1.48
CA GLU A 17 18.99 0.34 0.40
C GLU A 17 17.63 0.86 0.85
N SER A 18 17.55 1.46 2.05
CA SER A 18 16.33 2.10 2.53
C SER A 18 16.00 3.31 1.68
N ILE A 19 14.71 3.45 1.39
CA ILE A 19 14.15 4.53 0.59
C ILE A 19 13.07 5.22 1.42
N ASP A 20 12.91 6.53 1.26
CA ASP A 20 11.88 7.27 1.99
C ASP A 20 10.46 6.80 1.63
N ARG A 21 9.55 7.01 2.57
CA ARG A 21 8.17 6.52 2.50
C ARG A 21 7.41 7.04 1.28
N GLN A 22 7.61 8.30 0.92
CA GLN A 22 6.90 8.91 -0.20
C GLN A 22 7.37 8.32 -1.53
N THR A 23 8.68 8.13 -1.69
CA THR A 23 9.23 7.45 -2.86
C THR A 23 8.71 6.02 -2.97
N MET A 24 8.66 5.26 -1.88
CA MET A 24 8.10 3.90 -1.86
C MET A 24 6.60 3.87 -2.18
N PHE A 25 5.83 4.85 -1.70
CA PHE A 25 4.41 4.97 -2.04
C PHE A 25 4.22 5.14 -3.55
N TYR A 26 5.00 6.02 -4.19
CA TYR A 26 4.94 6.19 -5.64
C TYR A 26 5.45 4.96 -6.40
N ALA A 27 6.45 4.26 -5.87
CA ALA A 27 6.97 3.03 -6.46
C ALA A 27 5.86 1.98 -6.63
N TYR A 28 5.03 1.77 -5.61
CA TYR A 28 3.93 0.79 -5.61
C TYR A 28 2.61 1.28 -6.23
N THR A 29 2.53 2.55 -6.66
CA THR A 29 1.31 3.13 -7.26
C THR A 29 1.60 3.63 -8.68
N LEU A 30 1.89 4.94 -8.82
CA LEU A 30 2.03 5.60 -10.10
C LEU A 30 3.21 5.07 -10.93
N ASN A 31 4.36 4.81 -10.29
CA ASN A 31 5.55 4.38 -11.02
C ASN A 31 5.49 2.89 -11.42
N ALA A 32 4.80 2.05 -10.64
CA ALA A 32 4.45 0.70 -11.07
C ALA A 32 3.55 0.75 -12.33
N ALA A 33 2.52 1.60 -12.33
CA ALA A 33 1.65 1.79 -13.49
C ALA A 33 2.42 2.27 -14.73
N LYS A 34 3.35 3.21 -14.58
CA LYS A 34 4.23 3.67 -15.67
C LYS A 34 5.13 2.56 -16.22
N THR A 35 5.70 1.72 -15.35
CA THR A 35 6.53 0.57 -15.74
C THR A 35 5.75 -0.38 -16.65
N LEU A 36 4.45 -0.55 -16.37
CA LEU A 36 3.53 -1.37 -17.16
C LEU A 36 2.93 -0.63 -18.37
N ARG A 37 3.21 0.67 -18.55
CA ARG A 37 2.58 1.56 -19.54
C ARG A 37 1.06 1.67 -19.38
N LEU A 38 0.58 1.58 -18.14
CA LEU A 38 -0.83 1.68 -17.76
C LEU A 38 -1.14 2.95 -16.96
N GLU A 39 -0.24 3.92 -16.91
CA GLU A 39 -0.39 5.12 -16.10
C GLU A 39 -1.57 5.99 -16.52
N GLN A 40 -2.07 5.87 -17.75
CA GLN A 40 -3.32 6.52 -18.18
C GLN A 40 -4.58 5.81 -17.68
N GLN A 41 -4.46 4.61 -17.11
CA GLN A 41 -5.57 3.75 -16.71
C GLN A 41 -5.61 3.52 -15.19
N ILE A 42 -4.45 3.35 -14.53
CA ILE A 42 -4.34 2.98 -13.10
C ILE A 42 -3.20 3.74 -12.39
N GLY A 43 -3.03 3.49 -11.09
CA GLY A 43 -1.89 3.97 -10.30
C GLY A 43 -2.03 5.39 -9.74
N SER A 44 -3.12 6.09 -10.04
CA SER A 44 -3.48 7.36 -9.39
C SER A 44 -5.00 7.60 -9.45
N LEU A 45 -5.53 8.39 -8.52
CA LEU A 45 -6.92 8.83 -8.55
C LEU A 45 -7.08 10.11 -9.36
N ALA A 46 -7.66 9.99 -10.55
CA ALA A 46 -7.98 11.11 -11.44
C ALA A 46 -9.18 10.75 -12.32
N PRO A 47 -9.97 11.72 -12.80
CA PRO A 47 -11.06 11.46 -13.74
C PRO A 47 -10.59 10.68 -14.97
N GLY A 48 -11.38 9.69 -15.39
CA GLY A 48 -11.07 8.82 -16.54
C GLY A 48 -10.21 7.58 -16.23
N LYS A 49 -9.64 7.47 -15.03
CA LYS A 49 -8.90 6.27 -14.59
C LYS A 49 -9.81 5.28 -13.85
N GLN A 50 -9.36 4.03 -13.74
CA GLN A 50 -10.03 3.04 -12.91
C GLN A 50 -10.01 3.47 -11.44
N ALA A 51 -11.13 3.25 -10.76
CA ALA A 51 -11.25 3.49 -9.33
C ALA A 51 -10.69 2.29 -8.53
N ASP A 52 -9.38 2.05 -8.70
CA ASP A 52 -8.61 1.08 -7.94
C ASP A 52 -8.02 1.79 -6.71
N LEU A 53 -8.57 1.51 -5.52
CA LEU A 53 -8.15 2.16 -4.29
C LEU A 53 -8.39 1.29 -3.06
N ILE A 54 -7.67 1.64 -2.00
CA ILE A 54 -7.90 1.12 -0.66
C ILE A 54 -8.23 2.26 0.29
N ILE A 55 -9.04 1.94 1.29
CA ILE A 55 -9.25 2.82 2.45
C ILE A 55 -8.45 2.23 3.61
N LEU A 56 -7.66 3.09 4.26
CA LEU A 56 -6.79 2.72 5.37
C LEU A 56 -7.34 3.27 6.68
N ASP A 57 -7.02 2.62 7.79
CA ASP A 57 -7.44 3.04 9.14
C ASP A 57 -6.66 4.25 9.68
N ARG A 58 -5.59 4.67 9.00
CA ARG A 58 -4.71 5.77 9.39
C ARG A 58 -4.05 6.44 8.19
N ASP A 59 -3.53 7.64 8.43
CA ASP A 59 -2.69 8.35 7.46
C ASP A 59 -1.25 7.80 7.50
N VAL A 60 -0.93 6.94 6.54
CA VAL A 60 0.37 6.27 6.46
C VAL A 60 1.56 7.23 6.31
N PHE A 61 1.36 8.50 5.96
CA PHE A 61 2.45 9.48 5.87
C PHE A 61 2.78 10.17 7.20
N LYS A 62 1.95 9.99 8.23
CA LYS A 62 2.10 10.70 9.51
C LYS A 62 2.35 9.80 10.73
N VAL A 63 2.36 8.50 10.52
CA VAL A 63 2.52 7.50 11.59
C VAL A 63 3.97 7.03 11.73
N SER A 64 4.30 6.44 12.89
CA SER A 64 5.59 5.76 13.12
C SER A 64 5.76 4.56 12.17
N ASP A 65 6.96 3.99 12.09
CA ASP A 65 7.20 2.79 11.26
C ASP A 65 6.49 1.55 11.85
N ASP A 66 6.41 1.44 13.18
CA ASP A 66 5.66 0.38 13.86
C ASP A 66 4.16 0.51 13.56
N ASP A 67 3.61 1.72 13.65
CA ASP A 67 2.21 1.97 13.31
C ASP A 67 1.93 1.81 11.81
N LEU A 68 2.93 2.05 10.95
CA LEU A 68 2.81 1.80 9.52
C LEU A 68 2.67 0.29 9.26
N PHE A 69 3.48 -0.54 9.93
CA PHE A 69 3.41 -1.99 9.84
C PHE A 69 2.04 -2.54 10.29
N GLU A 70 1.45 -1.93 11.32
CA GLU A 70 0.12 -2.29 11.85
C GLU A 70 -1.05 -1.68 11.08
N THR A 71 -0.81 -1.04 9.92
CA THR A 71 -1.87 -0.42 9.11
C THR A 71 -2.89 -1.45 8.63
N LYS A 72 -4.17 -1.16 8.79
CA LYS A 72 -5.26 -2.04 8.36
C LYS A 72 -5.94 -1.48 7.12
N VAL A 73 -6.16 -2.35 6.15
CA VAL A 73 -7.04 -2.06 5.01
C VAL A 73 -8.50 -2.25 5.47
N LEU A 74 -9.27 -1.18 5.43
CA LEU A 74 -10.70 -1.18 5.79
C LEU A 74 -11.58 -1.57 4.59
N ASN A 75 -11.19 -1.16 3.39
CA ASN A 75 -11.90 -1.51 2.16
C ASN A 75 -10.92 -1.61 0.99
N THR A 76 -11.22 -2.48 0.04
CA THR A 76 -10.56 -2.50 -1.29
C THR A 76 -11.62 -2.35 -2.36
N PHE A 77 -11.36 -1.43 -3.29
CA PHE A 77 -12.15 -1.23 -4.49
C PHE A 77 -11.30 -1.58 -5.70
N PHE A 78 -11.87 -2.36 -6.61
CA PHE A 78 -11.28 -2.72 -7.89
C PHE A 78 -12.25 -2.29 -9.00
N ALA A 79 -11.78 -1.44 -9.92
CA ALA A 79 -12.58 -0.80 -10.95
C ALA A 79 -13.90 -0.19 -10.41
N GLY A 80 -13.84 0.43 -9.22
CA GLY A 80 -14.99 1.06 -8.56
C GLY A 80 -15.94 0.10 -7.83
N LYS A 81 -15.72 -1.22 -7.90
CA LYS A 81 -16.49 -2.20 -7.12
C LYS A 81 -15.76 -2.54 -5.82
N GLN A 82 -16.45 -2.47 -4.69
CA GLN A 82 -15.91 -2.97 -3.43
C GLN A 82 -15.74 -4.50 -3.51
N VAL A 83 -14.50 -4.97 -3.35
CA VAL A 83 -14.14 -6.39 -3.41
C VAL A 83 -13.72 -6.95 -2.05
N TYR A 84 -13.40 -6.08 -1.09
CA TYR A 84 -13.03 -6.46 0.26
C TYR A 84 -13.56 -5.47 1.29
N ALA A 85 -14.01 -6.00 2.42
CA ALA A 85 -14.20 -5.33 3.69
C ALA A 85 -14.04 -6.39 4.82
N PRO A 86 -13.50 -6.02 5.98
CA PRO A 86 -13.48 -6.90 7.15
C PRO A 86 -14.90 -7.35 7.53
N ALA A 87 -15.03 -8.58 8.01
CA ALA A 87 -16.26 -9.00 8.67
C ALA A 87 -16.50 -8.13 9.93
N SER A 88 -17.75 -7.74 10.13
CA SER A 88 -18.17 -6.98 11.33
C SER A 88 -18.19 -7.87 12.58
#